data_AF-A0A834F0E0-F1
#
_entry.id   AF-A0A834F0E0-F1
#
_cell.length_a   1.000
_cell.length_b   1.000
_cell.length_c   1.000
_cell.angle_alpha   90.00
_cell.angle_beta   90.00
_cell.angle_gamma   90.00
#
_symmetry.space_group_name_H-M   'P 1'
#
loop_
_entity.id
_entity.type
_entity.pdbx_description
1 polymer ?
#
loop_
_entity_poly.entity_id
_entity_poly.type
_entity_poly.pdbx_seq_one_letter_code
_entity_poly.pdbx_strand_id
1 'polypeptide(L)'
;MFPVDLPALQESELVSSAQIYLSSLDGRPHHECYQSSSKPQVKVAITAGNVRQLQLFEDDQPPCAVLALHPPEDQNQVLALYVQDRWWPLDDVLRTSSQSRSGLVQVCSIMERVVVFLLSQVVERPLLGEVSFALHPRTESCKVLWRDNQAVGFYSVKPKGSLCDGWSGCCYLLPVLDTLLVRRSSRRRGLGLQILQDFCASFSSEEFLGVAAPLSASMAAVCRKFLQQQLELRERLYEVEAPGGWSQRRNIWLNIQLGRYSPHSRGEETRPASTDTVD
;
A
#
# COMPACT_ATOMS: atom_id res chain seq x y z
N MET A 1 -11.62 -11.12 -18.94
CA MET A 1 -11.22 -9.70 -18.80
C MET A 1 -11.56 -9.29 -17.37
N PHE A 2 -10.63 -8.65 -16.68
CA PHE A 2 -10.77 -8.24 -15.27
C PHE A 2 -10.92 -6.71 -15.17
N PRO A 3 -11.30 -6.14 -14.02
CA PRO A 3 -11.55 -4.70 -13.87
C PRO A 3 -10.43 -3.80 -14.39
N VAL A 4 -9.18 -4.17 -14.13
CA VAL A 4 -7.99 -3.41 -14.57
C VAL A 4 -7.74 -3.48 -16.09
N ASP A 5 -8.38 -4.43 -16.78
CA ASP A 5 -8.27 -4.62 -18.24
C ASP A 5 -9.40 -3.92 -19.01
N LEU A 6 -10.41 -3.40 -18.30
CA LEU A 6 -11.50 -2.66 -18.91
C LEU A 6 -11.00 -1.29 -19.43
N PRO A 7 -11.74 -0.61 -20.32
CA PRO A 7 -11.39 0.72 -20.79
C PRO A 7 -11.08 1.68 -19.63
N ALA A 8 -10.15 2.60 -19.88
CA ALA A 8 -9.66 3.54 -18.89
C ALA A 8 -10.82 4.30 -18.23
N LEU A 9 -11.00 4.07 -16.93
CA LEU A 9 -12.00 4.73 -16.10
C LEU A 9 -11.44 6.06 -15.63
N GLN A 10 -12.21 7.14 -15.77
CA GLN A 10 -11.88 8.40 -15.13
C GLN A 10 -12.30 8.40 -13.67
N GLU A 11 -11.60 9.18 -12.85
CA GLU A 11 -11.93 9.28 -11.42
C GLU A 11 -13.37 9.77 -11.19
N SER A 12 -13.80 10.76 -11.97
CA SER A 12 -15.16 11.32 -11.90
C SER A 12 -16.24 10.28 -12.22
N GLU A 13 -15.96 9.35 -13.14
CA GLU A 13 -16.86 8.26 -13.52
C GLU A 13 -16.98 7.22 -12.40
N LEU A 14 -15.87 6.89 -11.73
CA LEU A 14 -15.88 6.01 -10.56
C LEU A 14 -16.75 6.60 -9.45
N VAL A 15 -16.57 7.88 -9.13
CA VAL A 15 -17.32 8.56 -8.06
C VAL A 15 -18.80 8.69 -8.44
N SER A 16 -19.09 9.07 -9.68
CA SER A 16 -20.46 9.28 -10.15
C SER A 16 -21.25 7.97 -10.21
N SER A 17 -20.66 6.89 -10.72
CA SER A 17 -21.30 5.56 -10.75
C SER A 17 -21.57 5.03 -9.33
N ALA A 18 -20.64 5.22 -8.40
CA ALA A 18 -20.83 4.89 -6.98
C ALA A 18 -22.00 5.67 -6.36
N GLN A 19 -22.09 6.97 -6.61
CA GLN A 19 -23.16 7.82 -6.08
C GLN A 19 -24.53 7.43 -6.64
N ILE A 20 -24.62 7.22 -7.95
CA ILE A 20 -25.85 6.79 -8.63
C ILE A 20 -26.33 5.45 -8.07
N TYR A 21 -25.43 4.49 -7.90
CA TYR A 21 -25.77 3.18 -7.37
C TYR A 21 -26.28 3.28 -5.93
N LEU A 22 -25.60 4.03 -5.05
CA LEU A 22 -26.06 4.24 -3.68
C LEU A 22 -27.46 4.87 -3.63
N SER A 23 -27.71 5.92 -4.41
CA SER A 23 -29.03 6.55 -4.46
C SER A 23 -30.14 5.62 -4.95
N SER A 24 -29.81 4.60 -5.74
CA SER A 24 -30.78 3.58 -6.16
C SER A 24 -31.22 2.66 -5.00
N LEU A 25 -30.34 2.43 -4.01
CA LEU A 25 -30.62 1.57 -2.86
C LEU A 25 -31.59 2.21 -1.84
N ASP A 26 -31.67 3.54 -1.78
CA ASP A 26 -32.42 4.28 -0.75
C ASP A 26 -33.94 4.37 -0.99
N GLY A 27 -34.47 3.81 -2.10
CA GLY A 27 -35.84 4.08 -2.54
C GLY A 27 -36.75 2.87 -2.83
N ARG A 28 -36.24 1.64 -2.86
CA ARG A 28 -37.01 0.44 -3.25
C ARG A 28 -36.51 -0.84 -2.57
N PRO A 29 -37.36 -1.86 -2.36
CA PRO A 29 -36.87 -3.20 -2.04
C PRO A 29 -36.00 -3.70 -3.20
N HIS A 30 -34.69 -3.63 -3.04
CA HIS A 30 -33.72 -4.19 -3.97
C HIS A 30 -33.65 -5.71 -3.74
N HIS A 31 -33.97 -6.49 -4.77
CA HIS A 31 -33.84 -7.95 -4.77
C HIS A 31 -32.52 -8.41 -5.42
N GLU A 32 -31.55 -7.51 -5.57
CA GLU A 32 -30.24 -7.86 -6.09
C GLU A 32 -29.47 -8.66 -5.03
N CYS A 33 -28.85 -9.76 -5.45
CA CYS A 33 -28.03 -10.58 -4.59
C CYS A 33 -26.65 -10.72 -5.22
N TYR A 34 -25.61 -10.54 -4.42
CA TYR A 34 -24.26 -10.90 -4.79
C TYR A 34 -24.02 -12.38 -4.46
N GLN A 35 -23.44 -13.11 -5.39
CA GLN A 35 -22.98 -14.48 -5.17
C GLN A 35 -21.51 -14.57 -5.53
N SER A 36 -20.70 -15.02 -4.57
CA SER A 36 -19.25 -15.13 -4.79
C SER A 36 -18.93 -16.29 -5.72
N SER A 37 -18.17 -16.04 -6.79
CA SER A 37 -17.69 -17.08 -7.70
C SER A 37 -16.76 -18.09 -7.02
N SER A 38 -15.98 -17.66 -6.03
CA SER A 38 -15.04 -18.53 -5.30
C SER A 38 -15.70 -19.30 -4.15
N LYS A 39 -16.84 -18.81 -3.65
CA LYS A 39 -17.67 -19.48 -2.63
C LYS A 39 -19.14 -19.38 -3.00
N PRO A 40 -19.65 -20.26 -3.91
CA PRO A 40 -21.03 -20.17 -4.41
C PRO A 40 -22.10 -20.24 -3.32
N GLN A 41 -21.78 -20.84 -2.17
CA GLN A 41 -22.64 -20.92 -0.99
C GLN A 41 -22.83 -19.57 -0.27
N VAL A 42 -21.99 -18.57 -0.54
CA VAL A 42 -22.11 -17.21 0.01
C VAL A 42 -22.97 -16.40 -0.95
N LYS A 43 -24.26 -16.27 -0.61
CA LYS A 43 -25.22 -15.40 -1.29
C LYS A 43 -25.67 -14.30 -0.32
N VAL A 44 -25.43 -13.06 -0.70
CA VAL A 44 -25.70 -11.88 0.14
C VAL A 44 -26.65 -10.96 -0.60
N ALA A 45 -27.77 -10.60 0.03
CA ALA A 45 -28.65 -9.56 -0.48
C ALA A 45 -27.93 -8.21 -0.41
N ILE A 46 -28.00 -7.42 -1.49
CA ILE A 46 -27.37 -6.10 -1.54
C ILE A 46 -28.37 -5.07 -1.04
N THR A 47 -28.00 -4.35 0.02
CA THR A 47 -28.84 -3.38 0.71
C THR A 47 -28.03 -2.14 1.09
N ALA A 48 -28.69 -1.02 1.36
CA ALA A 48 -28.00 0.17 1.87
C ALA A 48 -27.22 -0.10 3.17
N GLY A 49 -27.67 -1.07 3.99
CA GLY A 49 -27.03 -1.39 5.27
C GLY A 49 -25.71 -2.16 5.18
N ASN A 50 -25.41 -2.80 4.05
CA ASN A 50 -24.17 -3.59 3.87
C ASN A 50 -23.27 -3.09 2.72
N VAL A 51 -23.61 -1.95 2.12
CA VAL A 51 -22.78 -1.26 1.15
C VAL A 51 -22.13 -0.05 1.83
N ARG A 52 -20.81 0.11 1.67
CA ARG A 52 -20.06 1.24 2.25
C ARG A 52 -19.15 1.88 1.23
N GLN A 53 -18.93 3.19 1.38
CA GLN A 53 -17.88 3.89 0.64
C GLN A 53 -16.54 3.67 1.34
N LEU A 54 -15.53 3.23 0.57
CA LEU A 54 -14.15 3.16 1.02
C LEU A 54 -13.34 4.21 0.28
N GLN A 55 -12.78 5.17 1.05
CA GLN A 55 -11.91 6.21 0.53
C GLN A 55 -10.61 5.61 -0.03
N LEU A 56 -10.22 6.02 -1.25
CA LEU A 56 -9.03 5.51 -1.93
C LEU A 56 -7.74 6.25 -1.55
N PHE A 57 -7.83 7.55 -1.28
CA PHE A 57 -6.68 8.42 -1.08
C PHE A 57 -6.75 9.16 0.25
N GLU A 58 -5.58 9.46 0.82
CA GLU A 58 -5.45 10.24 2.06
C GLU A 58 -5.79 11.72 1.89
N ASP A 59 -5.67 12.26 0.67
CA ASP A 59 -5.76 13.70 0.41
C ASP A 59 -7.18 14.26 0.55
N ASP A 60 -7.26 15.51 1.03
CA ASP A 60 -8.52 16.10 1.49
C ASP A 60 -9.50 16.44 0.38
N GLN A 61 -9.13 16.56 -0.91
CA GLN A 61 -10.06 16.96 -1.98
C GLN A 61 -9.64 16.57 -3.41
N PRO A 62 -10.60 16.24 -4.31
CA PRO A 62 -11.96 15.78 -4.01
C PRO A 62 -11.96 14.33 -3.47
N PRO A 63 -12.93 13.97 -2.60
CA PRO A 63 -13.04 12.61 -2.08
C PRO A 63 -13.28 11.64 -3.22
N CYS A 64 -12.48 10.57 -3.27
CA CYS A 64 -12.63 9.50 -4.25
C CYS A 64 -12.78 8.19 -3.50
N ALA A 65 -13.93 7.56 -3.65
CA ALA A 65 -14.29 6.35 -2.95
C ALA A 65 -14.82 5.28 -3.91
N VAL A 66 -14.60 4.03 -3.54
CA VAL A 66 -15.19 2.84 -4.19
C VAL A 66 -16.25 2.24 -3.27
N LEU A 67 -17.33 1.68 -3.81
CA LEU A 67 -18.29 0.96 -2.98
C LEU A 67 -17.78 -0.44 -2.67
N ALA A 68 -17.89 -0.82 -1.41
CA ALA A 68 -17.57 -2.13 -0.90
C ALA A 68 -18.83 -2.81 -0.37
N LEU A 69 -19.00 -4.09 -0.73
CA LEU A 69 -20.03 -4.95 -0.19
C LEU A 69 -19.47 -5.73 0.99
N HIS A 70 -20.21 -5.72 2.10
CA HIS A 70 -19.89 -6.43 3.33
C HIS A 70 -20.88 -7.56 3.59
N PRO A 71 -20.46 -8.68 4.23
CA PRO A 71 -21.41 -9.64 4.74
C PRO A 71 -22.23 -9.01 5.88
N PRO A 72 -23.51 -9.36 6.04
CA PRO A 72 -24.33 -8.87 7.15
C PRO A 72 -23.76 -9.22 8.52
N GLU A 73 -23.06 -10.35 8.64
CA GLU A 73 -22.53 -10.84 9.92
C GLU A 73 -21.20 -10.20 10.33
N ASP A 74 -20.40 -9.68 9.38
CA ASP A 74 -19.09 -9.08 9.65
C ASP A 74 -18.84 -7.85 8.77
N GLN A 75 -19.18 -6.68 9.31
CA GLN A 75 -18.99 -5.40 8.62
C GLN A 75 -17.51 -4.99 8.47
N ASN A 76 -16.57 -5.73 9.07
CA ASN A 76 -15.15 -5.51 8.81
C ASN A 76 -14.69 -6.27 7.58
N GLN A 77 -15.33 -7.36 7.17
CA GLN A 77 -14.97 -8.12 5.97
C GLN A 77 -15.50 -7.44 4.70
N VAL A 78 -14.70 -7.40 3.64
CA VAL A 78 -15.13 -6.95 2.31
C VAL A 78 -15.26 -8.17 1.40
N LEU A 79 -16.38 -8.29 0.68
CA LEU A 79 -16.66 -9.39 -0.26
C LEU A 79 -16.37 -8.99 -1.70
N ALA A 80 -16.77 -7.78 -2.08
CA ALA A 80 -16.73 -7.30 -3.45
C ALA A 80 -16.59 -5.78 -3.51
N LEU A 81 -16.11 -5.28 -4.65
CA LEU A 81 -16.08 -3.85 -4.98
C LEU A 81 -16.99 -3.57 -6.17
N TYR A 82 -17.71 -2.45 -6.12
CA TYR A 82 -18.51 -1.97 -7.25
C TYR A 82 -17.65 -1.10 -8.16
N VAL A 83 -17.44 -1.56 -9.39
CA VAL A 83 -16.61 -0.89 -10.40
C VAL A 83 -17.24 -1.09 -11.77
N GLN A 84 -17.41 0.00 -12.53
CA GLN A 84 -18.00 -0.01 -13.88
C GLN A 84 -19.31 -0.80 -13.93
N ASP A 85 -20.24 -0.41 -13.08
CA ASP A 85 -21.61 -0.94 -13.00
C ASP A 85 -21.73 -2.42 -12.66
N ARG A 86 -20.72 -2.99 -11.99
CA ARG A 86 -20.68 -4.40 -11.61
C ARG A 86 -20.00 -4.62 -10.25
N TRP A 87 -20.49 -5.62 -9.52
CA TRP A 87 -19.86 -6.14 -8.31
C TRP A 87 -18.78 -7.16 -8.65
N TRP A 88 -17.53 -6.85 -8.32
CA TRP A 88 -16.38 -7.71 -8.57
C TRP A 88 -15.85 -8.35 -7.29
N PRO A 89 -15.64 -9.68 -7.24
CA PRO A 89 -14.92 -10.30 -6.13
C PRO A 89 -13.49 -9.75 -6.06
N LEU A 90 -12.95 -9.65 -4.84
CA LEU A 90 -11.61 -9.09 -4.61
C LEU A 90 -10.51 -9.81 -5.41
N ASP A 91 -10.63 -11.14 -5.54
CA ASP A 91 -9.68 -11.93 -6.34
C ASP A 91 -9.66 -11.53 -7.81
N ASP A 92 -10.80 -11.12 -8.38
CA ASP A 92 -10.87 -10.70 -9.78
C ASP A 92 -10.40 -9.26 -9.95
N VAL A 93 -10.61 -8.38 -8.96
CA VAL A 93 -10.03 -7.03 -8.97
C VAL A 93 -8.50 -7.06 -9.00
N LEU A 94 -7.89 -8.06 -8.34
CA LEU A 94 -6.43 -8.25 -8.31
C LEU A 94 -5.89 -9.07 -9.50
N ARG A 95 -6.72 -9.42 -10.48
CA ARG A 95 -6.31 -10.21 -11.65
C ARG A 95 -6.23 -9.36 -12.90
N THR A 96 -5.47 -9.85 -13.86
CA THR A 96 -5.37 -9.28 -15.21
C THR A 96 -5.34 -10.40 -16.23
N SER A 97 -5.83 -10.11 -17.42
CA SER A 97 -5.72 -10.96 -18.61
C SER A 97 -4.75 -10.36 -19.63
N SER A 98 -4.21 -9.17 -19.36
CA SER A 98 -3.25 -8.49 -20.21
C SER A 98 -1.85 -9.04 -20.00
N GLN A 99 -1.21 -9.46 -21.08
CA GLN A 99 0.20 -9.89 -21.06
C GLN A 99 1.18 -8.74 -20.79
N SER A 100 0.76 -7.48 -21.00
CA SER A 100 1.58 -6.31 -20.68
C SER A 100 1.74 -6.07 -19.19
N ARG A 101 0.84 -6.63 -18.36
CA ARG A 101 0.90 -6.54 -16.90
C ARG A 101 1.67 -7.72 -16.32
N SER A 102 2.99 -7.67 -16.46
CA SER A 102 3.91 -8.67 -15.96
C SER A 102 5.13 -8.01 -15.33
N GLY A 103 5.55 -8.48 -14.15
CA GLY A 103 6.63 -7.85 -13.38
C GLY A 103 6.18 -6.56 -12.72
N LEU A 104 7.11 -5.63 -12.52
CA LEU A 104 6.84 -4.33 -11.90
C LEU A 104 6.35 -3.35 -12.96
N VAL A 105 5.11 -2.89 -12.81
CA VAL A 105 4.46 -2.01 -13.78
C VAL A 105 4.02 -0.74 -13.09
N GLN A 106 4.34 0.42 -13.69
CA GLN A 106 3.94 1.72 -13.21
C GLN A 106 2.42 1.85 -13.16
N VAL A 107 1.91 2.41 -12.06
CA VAL A 107 0.49 2.75 -11.90
C VAL A 107 0.20 4.01 -12.71
N CYS A 108 -0.71 3.89 -13.68
CA CYS A 108 -1.11 4.99 -14.57
C CYS A 108 -2.63 5.18 -14.67
N SER A 109 -3.42 4.36 -13.98
CA SER A 109 -4.88 4.43 -14.01
C SER A 109 -5.52 4.39 -12.62
N ILE A 110 -6.75 4.89 -12.51
CA ILE A 110 -7.52 4.80 -11.27
C ILE A 110 -7.76 3.34 -10.85
N MET A 111 -7.94 2.42 -11.81
CA MET A 111 -8.14 1.02 -11.48
C MET A 111 -6.88 0.36 -10.90
N GLU A 112 -5.69 0.77 -11.34
CA GLU A 112 -4.45 0.34 -10.71
C GLU A 112 -4.27 0.96 -9.31
N ARG A 113 -4.79 2.17 -9.07
CA ARG A 113 -4.89 2.73 -7.70
C ARG A 113 -5.83 1.92 -6.81
N VAL A 114 -6.98 1.48 -7.33
CA VAL A 114 -7.89 0.56 -6.62
C VAL A 114 -7.19 -0.75 -6.27
N VAL A 115 -6.33 -1.29 -7.16
CA VAL A 115 -5.51 -2.48 -6.86
C VAL A 115 -4.54 -2.21 -5.71
N VAL A 116 -3.83 -1.07 -5.70
CA VAL A 116 -2.92 -0.68 -4.61
C VAL A 116 -3.68 -0.56 -3.29
N PHE A 117 -4.82 0.14 -3.28
CA PHE A 117 -5.71 0.27 -2.14
C PHE A 117 -6.18 -1.09 -1.60
N LEU A 118 -6.63 -1.98 -2.48
CA LEU A 118 -7.12 -3.31 -2.12
C LEU A 118 -6.01 -4.16 -1.47
N LEU A 119 -4.78 -4.06 -1.98
CA LEU A 119 -3.62 -4.74 -1.41
C LEU A 119 -3.28 -4.21 -0.02
N SER A 120 -3.27 -2.88 0.18
CA SER A 120 -2.81 -2.27 1.44
C SER A 120 -3.87 -2.24 2.54
N GLN A 121 -5.15 -2.00 2.20
CA GLN A 121 -6.20 -1.73 3.19
C GLN A 121 -7.11 -2.93 3.47
N VAL A 122 -7.31 -3.81 2.48
CA VAL A 122 -8.39 -4.78 2.54
C VAL A 122 -7.88 -6.22 2.60
N VAL A 123 -6.91 -6.59 1.76
CA VAL A 123 -6.42 -7.96 1.62
C VAL A 123 -5.33 -8.27 2.64
N GLU A 124 -4.34 -7.39 2.80
CA GLU A 124 -3.24 -7.57 3.73
C GLU A 124 -3.46 -6.82 5.04
N ARG A 125 -4.62 -7.07 5.67
CA ARG A 125 -4.95 -6.47 6.97
C ARG A 125 -3.85 -6.73 7.99
N PRO A 126 -3.54 -5.77 8.87
CA PRO A 126 -2.55 -5.97 9.93
C PRO A 126 -2.95 -7.15 10.83
N LEU A 127 -1.95 -7.88 11.32
CA LEU A 127 -2.16 -8.80 12.44
C LEU A 127 -2.39 -7.99 13.74
N LEU A 128 -2.89 -8.65 14.79
CA LEU A 128 -3.04 -8.01 16.11
C LEU A 128 -1.73 -7.36 16.57
N GLY A 129 -1.77 -6.04 16.79
CA GLY A 129 -0.62 -5.23 17.20
C GLY A 129 0.24 -4.68 16.05
N GLU A 130 -0.08 -4.98 14.79
CA GLU A 130 0.53 -4.31 13.63
C GLU A 130 -0.23 -3.03 13.27
N VAL A 131 0.49 -2.01 12.80
CA VAL A 131 -0.10 -0.75 12.33
C VAL A 131 -0.60 -0.96 10.90
N SER A 132 -1.81 -0.49 10.60
CA SER A 132 -2.33 -0.45 9.23
C SER A 132 -1.48 0.48 8.36
N PHE A 133 -1.37 0.16 7.07
CA PHE A 133 -0.85 1.14 6.12
C PHE A 133 -1.77 2.36 6.08
N ALA A 134 -1.20 3.56 5.98
CA ALA A 134 -1.96 4.74 5.60
C ALA A 134 -2.50 4.59 4.17
N LEU A 135 -3.50 5.40 3.82
CA LEU A 135 -3.90 5.54 2.43
C LEU A 135 -2.77 6.23 1.66
N HIS A 136 -2.57 5.83 0.40
CA HIS A 136 -1.55 6.44 -0.44
C HIS A 136 -2.11 7.73 -1.06
N PRO A 137 -1.41 8.87 -0.97
CA PRO A 137 -1.76 10.06 -1.70
C PRO A 137 -1.82 9.82 -3.22
N ARG A 138 -2.68 10.58 -3.88
CA ARG A 138 -2.90 10.51 -5.33
C ARG A 138 -1.68 10.92 -6.15
N THR A 139 -0.83 11.75 -5.55
CA THR A 139 0.41 12.29 -6.13
C THR A 139 1.59 11.33 -6.00
N GLU A 140 1.49 10.29 -5.17
CA GLU A 140 2.61 9.34 -5.01
C GLU A 140 2.80 8.47 -6.23
N SER A 141 4.06 8.24 -6.60
CA SER A 141 4.37 7.26 -7.63
C SER A 141 4.27 5.85 -7.04
N CYS A 142 3.62 4.93 -7.77
CA CYS A 142 3.53 3.53 -7.36
C CYS A 142 3.84 2.60 -8.54
N LYS A 143 4.37 1.41 -8.24
CA LYS A 143 4.36 0.28 -9.17
C LYS A 143 3.69 -0.93 -8.54
N VAL A 144 2.89 -1.65 -9.33
CA VAL A 144 2.29 -2.93 -8.94
C VAL A 144 3.15 -4.06 -9.48
N LEU A 145 3.40 -5.07 -8.64
CA LEU A 145 4.07 -6.29 -9.01
C LEU A 145 3.05 -7.33 -9.46
N TRP A 146 3.03 -7.60 -10.76
CA TRP A 146 2.20 -8.62 -11.39
C TRP A 146 2.99 -9.91 -11.59
N ARG A 147 2.42 -11.03 -11.13
CA ARG A 147 2.99 -12.37 -11.33
C ARG A 147 1.87 -13.37 -11.51
N ASP A 148 2.01 -14.26 -12.49
CA ASP A 148 1.03 -15.30 -12.80
C ASP A 148 -0.40 -14.71 -12.96
N ASN A 149 -0.49 -13.59 -13.69
CA ASN A 149 -1.73 -12.84 -13.94
C ASN A 149 -2.42 -12.25 -12.70
N GLN A 150 -1.69 -12.10 -11.59
CA GLN A 150 -2.19 -11.56 -10.33
C GLN A 150 -1.29 -10.44 -9.79
N ALA A 151 -1.90 -9.42 -9.18
CA ALA A 151 -1.20 -8.47 -8.36
C ALA A 151 -0.77 -9.15 -7.05
N VAL A 152 0.55 -9.26 -6.85
CA VAL A 152 1.16 -9.96 -5.70
C VAL A 152 1.87 -9.04 -4.72
N GLY A 153 2.00 -7.76 -5.07
CA GLY A 153 2.61 -6.74 -4.25
C GLY A 153 2.61 -5.39 -4.95
N PHE A 154 3.12 -4.38 -4.28
CA PHE A 154 3.35 -3.05 -4.85
C PHE A 154 4.42 -2.34 -4.03
N TYR A 155 4.89 -1.21 -4.56
CA TYR A 155 5.59 -0.23 -3.75
C TYR A 155 5.20 1.19 -4.14
N SER A 156 5.28 2.11 -3.18
CA SER A 156 5.12 3.55 -3.37
C SER A 156 6.44 4.28 -3.14
N VAL A 157 6.58 5.45 -3.76
CA VAL A 157 7.75 6.31 -3.65
C VAL A 157 7.30 7.74 -3.37
N LYS A 158 7.98 8.38 -2.43
CA LYS A 158 7.99 9.84 -2.27
C LYS A 158 9.15 10.40 -3.11
N PRO A 159 8.88 11.07 -4.24
CA PRO A 159 9.94 11.61 -5.09
C PRO A 159 10.69 12.74 -4.37
N LYS A 160 11.97 12.89 -4.68
CA LYS A 160 12.73 14.09 -4.29
C LYS A 160 12.01 15.36 -4.80
N GLY A 161 11.87 16.36 -3.94
CA GLY A 161 11.16 17.60 -4.23
C GLY A 161 9.65 17.54 -4.01
N SER A 162 9.05 16.37 -3.78
CA SER A 162 7.64 16.27 -3.42
C SER A 162 7.38 16.75 -1.99
N LEU A 163 6.20 17.32 -1.74
CA LEU A 163 5.79 17.80 -0.42
C LEU A 163 5.69 16.64 0.58
N CYS A 164 6.17 16.87 1.80
CA CYS A 164 6.06 15.91 2.91
C CYS A 164 4.62 15.83 3.43
N ASP A 165 3.93 16.96 3.42
CA ASP A 165 2.56 17.16 3.88
C ASP A 165 1.93 18.40 3.19
N GLY A 166 0.65 18.66 3.44
CA GLY A 166 -0.08 19.76 2.81
C GLY A 166 0.19 21.16 3.40
N TRP A 167 0.92 21.27 4.53
CA TRP A 167 0.95 22.49 5.33
C TRP A 167 2.35 23.07 5.63
N SER A 168 3.41 22.25 5.63
CA SER A 168 4.72 22.65 6.18
C SER A 168 5.60 23.32 5.13
N GLY A 169 5.27 23.14 3.85
CA GLY A 169 6.13 23.51 2.72
C GLY A 169 7.43 22.70 2.65
N CYS A 170 7.62 21.68 3.50
CA CYS A 170 8.82 20.84 3.47
C CYS A 170 8.73 19.83 2.33
N CYS A 171 9.83 19.65 1.60
CA CYS A 171 9.93 18.67 0.52
C CYS A 171 10.96 17.59 0.84
N TYR A 172 10.72 16.38 0.36
CA TYR A 172 11.68 15.28 0.44
C TYR A 172 13.00 15.66 -0.25
N LEU A 173 14.12 15.46 0.44
CA LEU A 173 15.46 15.83 -0.05
C LEU A 173 16.15 14.74 -0.87
N LEU A 174 15.55 13.55 -0.91
CA LEU A 174 15.98 12.37 -1.67
C LEU A 174 14.76 11.50 -2.00
N PRO A 175 14.84 10.61 -3.01
CA PRO A 175 13.77 9.64 -3.24
C PRO A 175 13.66 8.66 -2.08
N VAL A 176 12.45 8.43 -1.60
CA VAL A 176 12.18 7.50 -0.50
C VAL A 176 11.20 6.42 -0.96
N LEU A 177 11.58 5.15 -0.84
CA LEU A 177 10.67 4.02 -0.90
C LEU A 177 9.81 4.04 0.37
N ASP A 178 8.54 4.41 0.20
CA ASP A 178 7.64 4.72 1.29
C ASP A 178 6.95 3.45 1.80
N THR A 179 6.15 2.83 0.93
CA THR A 179 5.49 1.57 1.24
C THR A 179 6.04 0.48 0.35
N LEU A 180 6.34 -0.69 0.93
CA LEU A 180 6.60 -1.93 0.18
C LEU A 180 5.74 -3.04 0.76
N LEU A 181 4.92 -3.63 -0.09
CA LEU A 181 4.05 -4.72 0.29
C LEU A 181 4.20 -5.90 -0.66
N VAL A 182 4.34 -7.09 -0.08
CA VAL A 182 4.22 -8.37 -0.78
C VAL A 182 3.17 -9.19 -0.06
N ARG A 183 2.19 -9.70 -0.80
CA ARG A 183 1.10 -10.52 -0.27
C ARG A 183 1.66 -11.69 0.53
N ARG A 184 1.05 -12.02 1.67
CA ARG A 184 1.53 -13.10 2.57
C ARG A 184 1.73 -14.41 1.83
N SER A 185 0.78 -14.78 0.96
CA SER A 185 0.84 -15.99 0.12
C SER A 185 2.00 -16.02 -0.88
N SER A 186 2.64 -14.88 -1.15
CA SER A 186 3.74 -14.72 -2.11
C SER A 186 5.08 -14.33 -1.47
N ARG A 187 5.13 -14.20 -0.14
CA ARG A 187 6.36 -13.89 0.59
C ARG A 187 7.39 -15.03 0.48
N ARG A 188 8.64 -14.71 0.83
CA ARG A 188 9.79 -15.65 0.81
C ARG A 188 10.20 -16.17 -0.58
N ARG A 189 9.64 -15.60 -1.66
CA ARG A 189 9.97 -15.93 -3.06
C ARG A 189 10.90 -14.91 -3.73
N GLY A 190 11.59 -14.06 -2.95
CA GLY A 190 12.51 -13.03 -3.47
C GLY A 190 11.84 -11.74 -3.96
N LEU A 191 10.52 -11.62 -3.89
CA LEU A 191 9.79 -10.47 -4.45
C LEU A 191 10.13 -9.12 -3.79
N GLY A 192 10.39 -9.11 -2.48
CA GLY A 192 10.83 -7.89 -1.78
C GLY A 192 12.21 -7.41 -2.25
N LEU A 193 13.11 -8.34 -2.60
CA LEU A 193 14.42 -8.00 -3.17
C LEU A 193 14.26 -7.43 -4.59
N GLN A 194 13.38 -8.04 -5.39
CA GLN A 194 13.08 -7.56 -6.73
C GLN A 194 12.54 -6.12 -6.71
N ILE A 195 11.62 -5.82 -5.79
CA ILE A 195 11.11 -4.46 -5.59
C ILE A 195 12.23 -3.50 -5.20
N LEU A 196 13.04 -3.85 -4.20
CA LEU A 196 14.12 -2.98 -3.74
C LEU A 196 15.17 -2.73 -4.84
N GLN A 197 15.48 -3.75 -5.64
CA GLN A 197 16.35 -3.64 -6.80
C GLN A 197 15.80 -2.68 -7.86
N ASP A 198 14.51 -2.80 -8.19
CA ASP A 198 13.85 -1.93 -9.16
C ASP A 198 13.78 -0.47 -8.69
N PHE A 199 13.51 -0.24 -7.40
CA PHE A 199 13.57 1.09 -6.80
C PHE A 199 14.98 1.70 -6.94
N CYS A 200 16.02 0.99 -6.50
CA CYS A 200 17.39 1.50 -6.59
C CYS A 200 17.84 1.75 -8.04
N ALA A 201 17.43 0.89 -8.98
CA ALA A 201 17.72 1.06 -10.40
C ALA A 201 16.98 2.28 -10.99
N SER A 202 15.74 2.54 -10.56
CA SER A 202 14.95 3.70 -11.02
C SER A 202 15.54 5.05 -10.62
N PHE A 203 16.40 5.07 -9.59
CA PHE A 203 17.06 6.27 -9.06
C PHE A 203 18.59 6.13 -9.05
N SER A 204 19.17 5.48 -10.06
CA SER A 204 20.60 5.17 -10.09
C SER A 204 21.51 6.39 -10.06
N SER A 205 21.04 7.55 -10.53
CA SER A 205 21.76 8.82 -10.54
C SER A 205 21.77 9.57 -9.20
N GLU A 206 20.90 9.19 -8.25
CA GLU A 206 20.82 9.87 -6.96
C GLU A 206 21.91 9.36 -6.03
N GLU A 207 22.62 10.29 -5.39
CA GLU A 207 23.70 9.96 -4.45
C GLU A 207 23.18 9.10 -3.29
N PHE A 208 22.03 9.49 -2.73
CA PHE A 208 21.40 8.84 -1.59
C PHE A 208 19.96 8.43 -1.90
N LEU A 209 19.57 7.27 -1.37
CA LEU A 209 18.23 6.71 -1.47
C LEU A 209 17.68 6.41 -0.08
N GLY A 210 16.38 6.62 0.09
CA GLY A 210 15.67 6.39 1.35
C GLY A 210 14.75 5.17 1.31
N VAL A 211 14.58 4.55 2.47
CA VAL A 211 13.44 3.71 2.84
C VAL A 211 12.77 4.38 4.03
N ALA A 212 11.45 4.56 4.00
CA ALA A 212 10.75 5.28 5.06
C ALA A 212 10.92 4.60 6.43
N ALA A 213 11.15 5.43 7.45
CA ALA A 213 11.18 5.02 8.84
C ALA A 213 9.76 4.88 9.41
N PRO A 214 9.54 4.02 10.42
CA PRO A 214 10.49 3.06 10.97
C PRO A 214 10.61 1.78 10.11
N LEU A 215 11.83 1.26 9.99
CA LEU A 215 12.10 0.04 9.24
C LEU A 215 11.58 -1.19 9.99
N SER A 216 10.58 -1.88 9.42
CA SER A 216 10.08 -3.13 9.99
C SER A 216 11.14 -4.23 10.01
N ALA A 217 11.04 -5.19 10.93
CA ALA A 217 11.96 -6.34 10.99
C ALA A 217 12.00 -7.12 9.67
N SER A 218 10.85 -7.25 9.00
CA SER A 218 10.75 -7.87 7.67
C SER A 218 11.52 -7.07 6.61
N MET A 219 11.38 -5.74 6.60
CA MET A 219 12.08 -4.89 5.65
C MET A 219 13.59 -4.86 5.93
N ALA A 220 14.01 -4.80 7.19
CA ALA A 220 15.41 -4.92 7.58
C ALA A 220 16.05 -6.24 7.10
N ALA A 221 15.30 -7.34 7.13
CA ALA A 221 15.77 -8.62 6.58
C ALA A 221 15.93 -8.59 5.04
N VAL A 222 15.03 -7.91 4.33
CA VAL A 222 15.15 -7.68 2.87
C VAL A 222 16.38 -6.82 2.57
N CYS A 223 16.54 -5.67 3.24
CA CYS A 223 17.70 -4.79 3.10
C CYS A 223 19.01 -5.52 3.40
N ARG A 224 19.06 -6.34 4.48
CA ARG A 224 20.25 -7.13 4.82
C ARG A 224 20.70 -8.01 3.67
N LYS A 225 19.78 -8.80 3.11
CA LYS A 225 20.09 -9.71 2.00
C LYS A 225 20.46 -8.95 0.72
N PHE A 226 19.80 -7.83 0.45
CA PHE A 226 20.09 -6.99 -0.71
C PHE A 226 21.50 -6.37 -0.63
N LEU A 227 21.85 -5.77 0.51
CA LEU A 227 23.14 -5.09 0.74
C LEU A 227 24.32 -6.06 0.91
N GLN A 228 24.05 -7.34 1.19
CA GLN A 228 25.05 -8.41 1.07
C GLN A 228 25.46 -8.65 -0.39
N GLN A 229 24.53 -8.44 -1.34
CA GLN A 229 24.74 -8.69 -2.77
C GLN A 229 25.18 -7.43 -3.53
N GLN A 230 24.75 -6.24 -3.08
CA GLN A 230 24.98 -4.95 -3.75
C GLN A 230 25.87 -4.07 -2.87
N LEU A 231 27.19 -4.25 -2.96
CA LEU A 231 28.17 -3.58 -2.09
C LEU A 231 28.11 -2.05 -2.23
N GLU A 232 27.96 -1.55 -3.46
CA GLU A 232 27.87 -0.12 -3.79
C GLU A 232 26.68 0.58 -3.12
N LEU A 233 25.63 -0.17 -2.78
CA LEU A 233 24.43 0.39 -2.15
C LEU A 233 24.55 0.46 -0.62
N ARG A 234 25.61 -0.10 -0.03
CA ARG A 234 25.86 -0.05 1.42
C ARG A 234 26.03 1.37 1.93
N GLU A 235 26.62 2.25 1.13
CA GLU A 235 26.85 3.65 1.49
C GLU A 235 25.72 4.57 1.00
N ARG A 236 24.77 4.06 0.20
CA ARG A 236 23.75 4.86 -0.48
C ARG A 236 22.33 4.69 0.08
N LEU A 237 22.04 3.61 0.80
CA LEU A 237 20.69 3.30 1.27
C LEU A 237 20.49 3.65 2.76
N TYR A 238 19.51 4.51 3.03
CA TYR A 238 19.23 5.06 4.36
C TYR A 238 17.79 4.78 4.80
N GLU A 239 17.60 4.54 6.09
CA GLU A 239 16.30 4.67 6.73
C GLU A 239 16.05 6.17 6.97
N VAL A 240 14.88 6.67 6.56
CA VAL A 240 14.62 8.11 6.42
C VAL A 240 13.34 8.51 7.13
N GLU A 241 13.47 9.49 8.03
CA GLU A 241 12.35 10.30 8.52
C GLU A 241 12.22 11.53 7.62
N ALA A 242 10.99 11.91 7.25
CA ALA A 242 10.77 13.06 6.38
C ALA A 242 11.28 14.38 7.02
N PRO A 243 11.85 15.33 6.26
CA PRO A 243 12.13 15.32 4.81
C PRO A 243 13.41 14.58 4.37
N GLY A 244 14.15 13.94 5.29
CA GLY A 244 15.35 13.18 4.97
C GLY A 244 16.62 14.01 4.88
N GLY A 245 16.71 15.07 5.67
CA GLY A 245 17.95 15.81 5.90
C GLY A 245 19.04 14.96 6.57
N TRP A 246 20.23 15.55 6.74
CA TRP A 246 21.39 14.84 7.29
C TRP A 246 21.14 14.19 8.65
N SER A 247 20.43 14.88 9.55
CA SER A 247 20.07 14.37 10.88
C SER A 247 18.87 13.40 10.88
N GLN A 248 18.16 13.28 9.76
CA GLN A 248 16.89 12.55 9.63
C GLN A 248 17.04 11.27 8.80
N ARG A 249 18.28 10.84 8.56
CA ARG A 249 18.58 9.63 7.82
C ARG A 249 19.67 8.83 8.51
N ARG A 250 19.51 7.51 8.56
CA ARG A 250 20.46 6.59 9.19
C ARG A 250 20.83 5.51 8.18
N ASN A 251 22.12 5.27 7.99
CA ASN A 251 22.57 4.28 7.03
C ASN A 251 22.07 2.87 7.43
N ILE A 252 21.35 2.20 6.52
CA ILE A 252 20.70 0.91 6.85
C ILE A 252 21.74 -0.17 7.09
N TRP A 253 22.80 -0.22 6.27
CA TRP A 253 23.86 -1.24 6.41
C TRP A 253 24.55 -1.15 7.77
N LEU A 254 24.94 0.05 8.20
CA LEU A 254 25.58 0.28 9.50
C LEU A 254 24.63 -0.11 10.64
N ASN A 255 23.36 0.31 10.59
CA ASN A 255 22.37 -0.06 11.62
C ASN A 255 22.15 -1.58 11.70
N ILE A 256 22.20 -2.28 10.56
CA ILE A 256 22.14 -3.75 10.48
C ILE A 256 23.34 -4.41 11.17
N GLN A 257 24.56 -3.88 10.98
CA GLN A 257 25.78 -4.39 11.63
C GLN A 257 25.79 -4.12 13.13
N LEU A 258 25.29 -2.95 13.54
CA LEU A 258 25.16 -2.56 14.95
C LEU A 258 24.00 -3.26 15.68
N GLY A 259 23.28 -4.18 15.01
CA GLY A 259 22.21 -4.95 15.63
C GLY A 259 20.93 -4.16 15.94
N ARG A 260 20.78 -2.93 15.44
CA ARG A 260 19.67 -2.01 15.78
C ARG A 260 18.28 -2.51 15.36
N TYR A 261 18.20 -3.42 14.40
CA TYR A 261 16.94 -4.04 13.94
C TYR A 261 16.68 -5.43 14.54
N SER A 262 17.40 -5.82 15.59
CA SER A 262 17.18 -7.10 16.26
C SER A 262 15.93 -7.02 17.15
N PRO A 263 15.15 -8.10 17.32
CA PRO A 263 13.93 -8.07 18.13
C PRO A 263 14.12 -7.59 19.58
N HIS A 264 15.35 -7.66 20.10
CA HIS A 264 15.71 -7.32 21.48
C HIS A 264 16.02 -5.82 21.69
N SER A 265 16.16 -5.01 20.63
CA SER A 265 16.60 -3.60 20.77
C SER A 265 15.49 -2.61 21.15
N ARG A 266 14.21 -3.03 21.20
CA ARG A 266 13.08 -2.15 21.62
C ARG A 266 12.94 -1.99 23.14
N GLY A 267 13.79 -2.64 23.94
CA GLY A 267 13.66 -2.69 25.40
C GLY A 267 14.49 -1.68 26.21
N GLU A 268 15.37 -0.87 25.61
CA GLU A 268 16.38 -0.12 26.36
C GLU A 268 16.29 1.42 26.32
N GLU A 269 15.24 2.01 25.72
CA GLU A 269 15.09 3.49 25.68
C GLU A 269 14.22 4.10 26.79
N THR A 270 13.74 3.31 27.76
CA THR A 270 13.17 3.84 29.01
C THR A 270 14.10 3.57 30.19
N ARG A 271 15.18 4.34 30.29
CA ARG A 271 15.86 4.54 31.58
C ARG A 271 15.17 5.69 32.32
N PRO A 272 14.73 5.50 33.58
CA PRO A 272 14.30 6.62 34.40
C PRO A 272 15.53 7.47 34.73
N ALA A 273 15.39 8.80 34.62
CA ALA A 273 16.38 9.74 35.10
C ALA A 273 16.49 9.58 36.62
N SER A 274 17.58 8.96 37.06
CA SER A 274 18.08 9.09 38.42
C SER A 274 18.75 10.45 38.55
N THR A 275 18.14 11.35 39.33
CA THR A 275 18.86 12.43 40.00
C THR A 275 18.39 12.44 41.45
N ASP A 276 19.21 11.83 42.30
CA ASP A 276 19.24 12.10 43.73
C ASP A 276 19.93 13.43 44.01
N THR A 277 19.59 13.97 45.19
CA THR A 277 20.21 15.06 45.97
C THR A 277 19.80 16.49 45.55
N VAL A 278 19.49 17.42 46.47
CA VAL A 278 20.08 17.71 47.79
C VAL A 278 19.04 18.42 48.70
N ASP A 279 19.13 18.14 50.01
CA ASP A 279 18.64 18.86 51.22
C ASP A 279 17.17 19.28 51.37
#